data_AF-A0A2P8KCG8-F1
#
_entry.id   AF-A0A2P8KCG8-F1
#
_cell.length_a   1.000
_cell.length_b   1.000
_cell.length_c   1.000
_cell.angle_alpha   90.00
_cell.angle_beta   90.00
_cell.angle_gamma   90.00
#
_symmetry.space_group_name_H-M   'P 1'
#
loop_
_entity.id
_entity.type
_entity.pdbx_description
1 polymer ?
#
loop_
_entity_poly.entity_id
_entity_poly.type
_entity_poly.pdbx_seq_one_letter_code
_entity_poly.pdbx_strand_id
1 'polypeptide(L)'
;MHAIEYLIGPFSPSAEFPQPGQPWVLCRNDGVTLHLLADGSDEQLMLGSSPGSAEDYANLSASEWRHRLPHPRFPGLTSTIAVTPGTGLLRLIDEWHRHAIERHTFEALVEDHARRHLQWRELLESPHLMRDAEEDDMFENDEDEDEDEDEDLPE
;
A
#
# COMPACT_ATOMS: atom_id res chain seq x y z
N MET A 1 2.26 -16.91 -26.03
CA MET A 1 1.24 -17.19 -25.01
C MET A 1 1.25 -15.99 -24.09
N HIS A 2 0.25 -15.11 -24.24
CA HIS A 2 0.27 -13.77 -23.66
C HIS A 2 -0.30 -13.82 -22.23
N ALA A 3 0.26 -13.09 -21.26
CA ALA A 3 -0.18 -13.10 -19.86
C ALA A 3 -1.67 -12.72 -19.68
N ILE A 4 -2.25 -12.03 -20.66
CA ILE A 4 -3.69 -11.81 -20.81
C ILE A 4 -4.53 -13.10 -20.91
N GLU A 5 -4.02 -14.20 -21.47
CA GLU A 5 -4.73 -15.48 -21.53
C GLU A 5 -4.74 -16.18 -20.16
N TYR A 6 -3.76 -15.87 -19.30
CA TYR A 6 -3.77 -16.30 -17.89
C TYR A 6 -4.76 -15.50 -17.04
N LEU A 7 -5.01 -14.24 -17.40
CA LEU A 7 -5.96 -13.37 -16.71
C LEU A 7 -7.43 -13.67 -17.07
N ILE A 8 -7.68 -14.46 -18.11
CA ILE A 8 -9.02 -14.74 -18.65
C ILE A 8 -9.30 -16.26 -18.78
N GLY A 9 -8.30 -17.12 -18.53
CA GLY A 9 -8.39 -18.55 -18.87
C GLY A 9 -8.46 -18.78 -20.39
N PRO A 10 -8.48 -20.04 -20.86
CA PRO A 10 -8.77 -20.31 -22.26
C PRO A 10 -10.11 -19.64 -22.59
N PHE A 11 -10.13 -18.79 -23.62
CA PHE A 11 -11.36 -18.23 -24.18
C PHE A 11 -12.24 -19.37 -24.67
N SER A 12 -13.02 -19.94 -23.75
CA SER A 12 -14.24 -20.64 -24.09
C SER A 12 -15.26 -19.53 -24.34
N PRO A 13 -16.00 -19.54 -25.47
CA PRO A 13 -17.12 -18.62 -25.70
C PRO A 13 -18.26 -18.72 -24.66
N SER A 14 -18.04 -19.49 -23.59
CA SER A 14 -18.90 -19.73 -22.43
C SER A 14 -18.29 -19.27 -21.09
N ALA A 15 -17.14 -18.60 -21.07
CA ALA A 15 -16.61 -17.98 -19.84
C ALA A 15 -17.35 -16.66 -19.57
N GLU A 16 -18.35 -16.74 -18.69
CA GLU A 16 -19.13 -15.58 -18.23
C GLU A 16 -18.19 -14.57 -17.54
N PHE A 17 -18.36 -13.29 -17.87
CA PHE A 17 -17.72 -12.16 -17.16
C PHE A 17 -17.98 -12.26 -15.64
N PRO A 18 -17.17 -11.59 -14.78
CA PRO A 18 -17.42 -11.58 -13.35
C PRO A 18 -18.85 -11.15 -13.08
N GLN A 19 -19.60 -11.94 -12.30
CA GLN A 19 -20.89 -11.48 -11.82
C GLN A 19 -20.66 -10.38 -10.78
N PRO A 20 -21.45 -9.29 -10.77
CA PRO A 20 -21.32 -8.22 -9.80
C PRO A 20 -21.24 -8.75 -8.36
N GLY A 21 -20.23 -8.32 -7.60
CA GLY A 21 -20.04 -8.72 -6.21
C GLY A 21 -19.33 -10.06 -5.97
N GLN A 22 -18.94 -10.82 -6.99
CA GLN A 22 -18.08 -12.01 -6.81
C GLN A 22 -16.60 -11.70 -7.09
N PRO A 23 -15.69 -11.89 -6.12
CA PRO A 23 -14.26 -11.67 -6.33
C PRO A 23 -13.63 -12.74 -7.19
N TRP A 24 -12.86 -12.32 -8.19
CA TRP A 24 -11.96 -13.16 -8.96
C TRP A 24 -10.58 -13.18 -8.32
N VAL A 25 -10.09 -14.38 -8.01
CA VAL A 25 -8.78 -14.55 -7.35
C VAL A 25 -7.72 -14.81 -8.42
N LEU A 26 -6.71 -13.95 -8.47
CA LEU A 26 -5.53 -14.10 -9.31
C LEU A 26 -4.36 -14.50 -8.40
N CYS A 27 -3.97 -15.77 -8.46
CA CYS A 27 -2.79 -16.26 -7.74
C CYS A 27 -1.57 -16.16 -8.65
N ARG A 28 -0.56 -15.40 -8.21
CA ARG A 28 0.71 -15.24 -8.93
C ARG A 28 1.78 -16.20 -8.39
N ASN A 29 2.77 -16.50 -9.23
CA ASN A 29 3.88 -17.40 -8.86
C ASN A 29 4.82 -16.80 -7.80
N ASP A 30 4.78 -15.48 -7.60
CA ASP A 30 5.54 -14.73 -6.57
C ASP A 30 4.87 -14.78 -5.18
N GLY A 31 3.81 -15.59 -5.03
CA GLY A 31 3.09 -15.76 -3.77
C GLY A 31 2.09 -14.64 -3.47
N VAL A 32 1.89 -13.70 -4.40
CA VAL A 32 0.90 -12.62 -4.25
C VAL A 32 -0.48 -13.11 -4.69
N THR A 33 -1.46 -12.97 -3.80
CA THR A 33 -2.88 -13.19 -4.11
C THR A 33 -3.55 -11.84 -4.36
N LEU A 34 -4.10 -11.67 -5.55
CA LEU A 34 -4.86 -10.49 -5.94
C LEU A 34 -6.34 -10.84 -6.09
N HIS A 35 -7.20 -9.88 -5.79
CA HIS A 35 -8.64 -10.01 -5.94
C HIS A 35 -9.14 -8.92 -6.89
N LEU A 36 -9.77 -9.32 -7.99
CA LEU A 36 -10.47 -8.41 -8.88
C LEU A 36 -11.96 -8.45 -8.55
N LEU A 37 -12.56 -7.30 -8.27
CA LEU A 37 -13.98 -7.17 -7.99
C LEU A 37 -14.59 -6.11 -8.90
N ALA A 38 -15.80 -6.38 -9.37
CA ALA A 38 -16.67 -5.36 -9.92
C ALA A 38 -17.62 -4.86 -8.84
N ASP A 39 -17.91 -3.57 -8.84
CA ASP A 39 -18.95 -2.99 -8.00
C ASP A 39 -20.34 -3.46 -8.43
N GLY A 40 -21.38 -3.12 -7.66
CA GLY A 40 -22.75 -3.55 -7.95
C GLY A 40 -23.31 -3.02 -9.27
N SER A 41 -22.71 -1.96 -9.83
CA SER A 41 -23.08 -1.37 -11.13
C SER A 41 -22.29 -1.95 -12.31
N ASP A 42 -21.23 -2.73 -12.04
CA ASP A 42 -20.26 -3.25 -13.01
C ASP A 42 -19.42 -2.18 -13.76
N GLU A 43 -19.58 -0.91 -13.38
CA GLU A 43 -18.88 0.23 -13.98
C GLU A 43 -17.54 0.51 -13.31
N GLN A 44 -17.37 0.09 -12.05
CA GLN A 44 -16.11 0.23 -11.33
C GLN A 44 -15.48 -1.14 -11.04
N LEU A 45 -14.18 -1.21 -11.30
CA LEU A 45 -13.35 -2.37 -11.02
C LEU A 45 -12.37 -2.02 -9.90
N MET A 46 -12.11 -3.00 -9.05
CA MET A 46 -11.20 -2.90 -7.91
C MET A 46 -10.21 -4.07 -7.97
N LEU A 47 -8.92 -3.76 -7.96
CA LEU A 47 -7.85 -4.74 -7.76
C LEU A 47 -7.33 -4.60 -6.32
N GLY A 48 -7.57 -5.62 -5.51
CA GLY A 48 -7.21 -5.63 -4.09
C GLY A 48 -6.16 -6.68 -3.74
N SER A 49 -5.33 -6.38 -2.75
CA SER A 49 -4.44 -7.37 -2.12
C SER A 49 -4.21 -7.05 -0.64
N SER A 50 -3.53 -7.95 0.07
CA SER A 50 -3.28 -7.80 1.52
C SER A 50 -1.85 -8.21 1.87
N PRO A 51 -0.93 -7.24 1.96
CA PRO A 51 0.49 -7.51 2.17
C PRO A 51 0.81 -8.15 3.53
N GLY A 52 0.03 -7.84 4.56
CA GLY A 52 0.27 -8.34 5.91
C GLY A 52 -0.47 -7.55 6.98
N SER A 53 -0.20 -7.89 8.24
CA SER A 53 -0.75 -7.20 9.41
C SER A 53 0.14 -6.03 9.80
N ALA A 54 -0.47 -4.91 10.16
CA ALA A 54 0.14 -3.76 10.79
C ALA A 54 -0.23 -3.66 12.28
N GLU A 55 -0.60 -4.78 12.93
CA GLU A 55 -0.96 -4.81 14.36
C GLU A 55 0.15 -4.30 15.27
N ASP A 56 1.42 -4.53 14.90
CA ASP A 56 2.59 -4.03 15.64
C ASP A 56 2.74 -2.50 15.57
N TYR A 57 2.04 -1.84 14.64
CA TYR A 57 1.96 -0.38 14.54
C TYR A 57 0.78 0.09 15.39
N ALA A 58 1.01 0.21 16.70
CA ALA A 58 0.04 0.40 17.78
C ALA A 58 -1.05 1.49 17.58
N ASN A 59 -0.85 2.43 16.64
CA ASN A 59 -1.79 3.51 16.34
C ASN A 59 -2.71 3.24 15.12
N LEU A 60 -2.43 2.22 14.31
CA LEU A 60 -3.14 1.97 13.04
C LEU A 60 -4.31 0.99 13.17
N SER A 61 -4.31 0.10 14.18
CA SER A 61 -5.32 -0.95 14.33
C SER A 61 -6.56 -0.53 15.12
N ALA A 62 -6.50 0.61 15.84
CA ALA A 62 -7.55 1.08 16.76
C ALA A 62 -8.68 1.87 16.08
N SER A 63 -8.44 2.45 14.90
CA SER A 63 -9.39 3.28 14.16
C SER A 63 -9.30 3.02 12.67
N GLU A 64 -10.34 3.37 11.90
CA GLU A 64 -10.28 3.30 10.43
C GLU A 64 -9.17 4.21 9.91
N TRP A 65 -8.07 3.61 9.49
CA TRP A 65 -6.99 4.31 8.80
C TRP A 65 -7.10 3.99 7.31
N ARG A 66 -7.31 5.02 6.50
CA ARG A 66 -7.43 4.90 5.05
C ARG A 66 -6.88 6.16 4.39
N HIS A 67 -6.03 5.96 3.41
CA HIS A 67 -5.53 7.02 2.53
C HIS A 67 -5.90 6.70 1.09
N ARG A 68 -6.47 7.69 0.42
CA ARG A 68 -6.90 7.61 -0.98
C ARG A 68 -6.12 8.64 -1.78
N LEU A 69 -5.39 8.19 -2.79
CA LEU A 69 -4.49 9.01 -3.59
C LEU A 69 -4.70 8.73 -5.09
N PRO A 70 -4.43 9.69 -5.98
CA PRO A 70 -4.28 9.40 -7.40
C PRO A 70 -3.21 8.34 -7.61
N HIS A 71 -3.44 7.39 -8.52
CA HIS A 71 -2.46 6.34 -8.78
C HIS A 71 -1.19 6.95 -9.41
N PRO A 72 0.02 6.64 -8.88
CA PRO A 72 1.26 7.32 -9.28
C PRO A 72 1.67 7.08 -10.75
N ARG A 73 1.21 5.97 -11.34
CA ARG A 73 1.61 5.53 -12.69
C ARG A 73 0.48 5.43 -13.71
N PHE A 74 -0.77 5.45 -13.27
CA PHE A 74 -1.93 5.19 -14.12
C PHE A 74 -2.94 6.32 -13.94
N PRO A 75 -2.94 7.33 -14.81
CA PRO A 75 -3.89 8.43 -14.72
C PRO A 75 -5.34 7.93 -14.73
N GLY A 76 -6.20 8.54 -13.92
CA GLY A 76 -7.61 8.16 -13.80
C GLY A 76 -7.88 7.01 -12.83
N LEU A 77 -6.83 6.38 -12.28
CA LEU A 77 -6.97 5.40 -11.20
C LEU A 77 -6.85 6.08 -9.85
N THR A 78 -7.58 5.52 -8.88
CA THR A 78 -7.35 5.78 -7.47
C THR A 78 -6.55 4.62 -6.89
N SER A 79 -5.53 4.91 -6.09
CA SER A 79 -4.91 3.93 -5.19
C SER A 79 -5.31 4.23 -3.74
N THR A 80 -5.76 3.21 -3.04
CA THR A 80 -6.18 3.27 -1.65
C THR A 80 -5.32 2.32 -0.82
N ILE A 81 -4.82 2.83 0.29
CA ILE A 81 -4.15 2.04 1.33
C ILE A 81 -5.02 2.14 2.58
N ALA A 82 -5.43 1.01 3.14
CA ALA A 82 -6.30 0.98 4.31
C ALA A 82 -5.85 -0.08 5.32
N VAL A 83 -6.06 0.17 6.60
CA VAL A 83 -5.86 -0.80 7.67
C VAL A 83 -7.22 -1.19 8.20
N THR A 84 -7.49 -2.49 8.27
CA THR A 84 -8.75 -3.02 8.79
C THR A 84 -8.77 -2.87 10.32
N PRO A 85 -9.73 -2.16 10.91
CA PRO A 85 -9.83 -2.04 12.36
C PRO A 85 -9.95 -3.40 13.05
N GLY A 86 -9.30 -3.55 14.20
CA GLY A 86 -9.35 -4.76 15.00
C GLY A 86 -8.45 -5.91 14.53
N THR A 87 -8.20 -6.05 13.22
CA THR A 87 -7.26 -7.07 12.69
C THR A 87 -5.93 -6.49 12.23
N GLY A 88 -5.80 -5.16 12.18
CA GLY A 88 -4.62 -4.45 11.66
C GLY A 88 -4.25 -4.80 10.22
N LEU A 89 -5.11 -5.50 9.47
CA LEU A 89 -4.76 -6.03 8.17
C LEU A 89 -4.66 -4.90 7.15
N LEU A 90 -3.48 -4.73 6.55
CA LEU A 90 -3.23 -3.75 5.51
C LEU A 90 -3.85 -4.23 4.18
N ARG A 91 -4.57 -3.34 3.52
CA ARG A 91 -5.19 -3.54 2.21
C ARG A 91 -4.62 -2.53 1.22
N LEU A 92 -4.21 -3.02 0.06
CA LEU A 92 -3.93 -2.20 -1.12
C LEU A 92 -5.08 -2.37 -2.10
N ILE A 93 -5.63 -1.29 -2.62
CA ILE A 93 -6.75 -1.32 -3.55
C ILE A 93 -6.48 -0.31 -4.66
N ASP A 94 -6.54 -0.73 -5.91
CA ASP A 94 -6.62 0.19 -7.04
C ASP A 94 -8.01 0.14 -7.65
N GLU A 95 -8.61 1.31 -7.87
CA GLU A 95 -9.97 1.46 -8.36
C GLU A 95 -9.98 2.23 -9.68
N TRP A 96 -10.75 1.76 -10.66
CA TRP A 96 -10.94 2.43 -11.94
C TRP A 96 -12.32 2.18 -12.53
N HIS A 97 -12.74 3.07 -13.42
CA HIS A 97 -13.86 2.80 -14.30
C HIS A 97 -13.49 1.76 -15.35
N ARG A 98 -14.38 0.82 -15.67
CA ARG A 98 -14.15 -0.28 -16.62
C ARG A 98 -13.58 0.18 -17.97
N HIS A 99 -13.99 1.35 -18.46
CA HIS A 99 -13.54 1.93 -19.73
C HIS A 99 -12.21 2.71 -19.64
N ALA A 100 -11.67 2.94 -18.44
CA ALA A 100 -10.48 3.77 -18.22
C ALA A 100 -9.16 3.01 -18.43
N ILE A 101 -9.18 1.68 -18.43
CA ILE A 101 -7.97 0.85 -18.63
C ILE A 101 -8.08 0.08 -19.93
N GLU A 102 -7.11 0.31 -20.81
CA GLU A 102 -6.96 -0.47 -22.02
C GLU A 102 -6.38 -1.85 -21.70
N ARG A 103 -6.82 -2.88 -22.43
CA ARG A 103 -6.40 -4.27 -22.23
C ARG A 103 -4.87 -4.44 -22.12
N HIS A 104 -4.12 -3.72 -22.94
CA HIS A 104 -2.66 -3.80 -22.99
C HIS A 104 -1.96 -3.14 -21.79
N THR A 105 -2.67 -2.28 -21.05
CA THR A 105 -2.17 -1.60 -19.83
C THR A 105 -2.54 -2.34 -18.55
N PHE A 106 -3.51 -3.24 -18.60
CA PHE A 106 -3.98 -3.99 -17.43
C PHE A 106 -2.90 -4.92 -16.85
N GLU A 107 -2.09 -5.57 -17.70
CA GLU A 107 -0.97 -6.39 -17.24
C GLU A 107 0.05 -5.54 -16.47
N ALA A 108 0.38 -4.35 -16.97
CA ALA A 108 1.27 -3.42 -16.29
C ALA A 108 0.70 -2.94 -14.94
N LEU A 109 -0.62 -2.76 -14.84
CA LEU A 109 -1.28 -2.46 -13.56
C LEU A 109 -1.14 -3.62 -12.58
N VAL A 110 -1.42 -4.85 -13.01
CA VAL A 110 -1.32 -6.05 -12.17
C VAL A 110 0.11 -6.26 -11.67
N GLU A 111 1.11 -6.07 -12.54
CA GLU A 111 2.53 -6.11 -12.16
C GLU A 111 2.89 -5.00 -11.16
N ASP A 112 2.43 -3.76 -11.39
CA ASP A 112 2.71 -2.66 -10.48
C ASP A 112 2.07 -2.85 -9.10
N HIS A 113 0.83 -3.36 -9.07
CA HIS A 113 0.14 -3.69 -7.82
C HIS A 113 0.88 -4.78 -7.05
N ALA A 114 1.27 -5.86 -7.73
CA ALA A 114 2.03 -6.95 -7.10
C ALA A 114 3.39 -6.45 -6.56
N ARG A 115 4.10 -5.61 -7.32
CA ARG A 115 5.33 -4.97 -6.86
C ARG A 115 5.11 -4.14 -5.59
N ARG A 116 4.08 -3.30 -5.55
CA ARG A 116 3.73 -2.51 -4.35
C ARG A 116 3.36 -3.41 -3.17
N HIS A 117 2.63 -4.50 -3.41
CA HIS A 117 2.31 -5.48 -2.38
C HIS A 117 3.58 -6.05 -1.74
N LEU A 118 4.56 -6.47 -2.54
CA LEU A 118 5.81 -7.02 -2.03
C LEU A 118 6.61 -5.99 -1.23
N GLN A 119 6.66 -4.74 -1.68
CA GLN A 119 7.31 -3.63 -0.95
C GLN A 119 6.66 -3.39 0.41
N TRP A 120 5.33 -3.36 0.46
CA TRP A 120 4.61 -3.22 1.72
C TRP A 120 4.82 -4.42 2.64
N ARG A 121 4.84 -5.64 2.10
CA ARG A 121 5.12 -6.85 2.88
C ARG A 121 6.52 -6.78 3.52
N GLU A 122 7.53 -6.40 2.74
CA GLU A 122 8.90 -6.23 3.23
C GLU A 122 8.99 -5.17 4.35
N LEU A 123 8.31 -4.03 4.19
CA LEU A 123 8.23 -2.99 5.22
C LEU A 123 7.56 -3.48 6.51
N LEU A 124 6.49 -4.28 6.39
CA LEU A 124 5.81 -4.87 7.55
C LEU A 124 6.68 -5.93 8.25
N GLU A 125 7.48 -6.70 7.50
CA GLU A 125 8.39 -7.70 8.05
C GLU A 125 9.68 -7.10 8.65
N SER A 126 10.05 -5.86 8.26
CA SER A 126 11.27 -5.17 8.71
C SER A 126 10.97 -3.82 9.39
N PRO A 127 10.29 -3.80 10.55
CA PRO A 127 9.85 -2.56 11.22
C PRO A 127 11.00 -1.64 11.70
N HIS A 128 12.24 -2.14 11.75
CA HIS A 128 13.41 -1.38 12.20
C HIS A 128 13.78 -0.21 11.27
N LEU A 129 13.44 -0.28 9.98
CA LEU A 129 13.73 0.77 8.99
C LEU A 129 12.93 2.08 9.21
N MET A 130 11.97 2.09 10.12
CA MET A 130 11.16 3.26 10.46
C MET A 130 11.63 3.99 11.74
N ARG A 131 12.58 3.41 12.49
CA ARG A 131 13.08 3.97 13.76
C ARG A 131 14.30 4.88 13.59
N ASP A 132 15.11 4.65 12.56
CA ASP A 132 16.38 5.36 12.37
C ASP A 132 16.22 6.81 11.88
N ALA A 133 14.99 7.26 11.60
CA ALA A 133 14.72 8.65 11.19
C ALA A 133 14.58 9.63 12.36
N GLU A 134 14.52 9.16 13.61
CA GLU A 134 14.34 10.01 14.81
C GLU A 134 15.63 10.24 15.62
N GLU A 135 16.75 9.58 15.29
CA GLU A 135 17.98 9.64 16.11
C GLU A 135 19.10 10.56 15.57
N ASP A 136 18.98 11.12 14.35
CA ASP A 136 20.03 11.97 13.73
C ASP A 136 19.96 13.47 14.12
N ASP A 137 19.03 13.88 15.01
CA ASP A 137 18.87 15.29 15.45
C ASP A 137 19.49 15.59 16.83
N MET A 138 20.41 14.74 17.29
CA MET A 138 21.31 15.08 18.41
C MET A 138 22.68 15.52 17.88
N PHE A 139 22.69 16.59 17.08
CA PHE A 139 23.91 17.36 16.89
C PHE A 139 24.28 18.05 18.19
N GLU A 140 25.45 17.66 18.70
CA GLU A 140 26.25 18.29 19.74
C GLU A 140 26.13 19.81 19.70
N ASN A 141 25.53 20.42 20.71
CA ASN A 141 25.77 21.83 21.01
C ASN A 141 26.70 21.88 22.22
N ASP A 142 27.97 21.58 21.94
CA ASP A 142 29.09 22.10 22.72
C ASP A 142 29.10 23.62 22.52
N GLU A 143 28.51 24.35 23.46
CA GLU A 143 28.86 25.76 23.68
C GLU A 143 29.38 25.88 25.11
N ASP A 144 30.71 25.84 25.16
CA ASP A 144 31.56 26.40 26.21
C ASP A 144 31.29 27.91 26.42
N GLU A 145 31.82 28.44 27.54
CA GLU A 145 32.03 29.86 27.88
C GLU A 145 30.80 30.55 28.54
N ASP A 146 30.84 31.15 29.73
CA ASP A 146 31.91 31.90 30.39
C ASP A 146 31.84 31.86 31.94
N GLU A 147 33.02 32.02 32.54
CA GLU A 147 33.30 32.27 33.94
C GLU A 147 32.86 33.69 34.35
N ASP A 148 32.13 33.84 35.46
CA ASP A 148 31.99 35.13 36.16
C ASP A 148 32.61 34.99 37.56
N GLU A 149 33.81 35.55 37.71
CA GLU A 149 34.47 35.86 38.99
C GLU A 149 33.82 37.11 39.60
N ASP A 150 33.10 36.96 40.71
CA ASP A 150 32.74 38.11 41.56
C ASP A 150 33.65 38.13 42.80
N GLU A 151 34.68 38.99 42.71
CA GLU A 151 35.43 39.50 43.86
C GLU A 151 34.54 40.46 44.68
N ASP A 152 34.38 40.19 45.98
CA ASP A 152 33.99 41.23 46.94
C ASP A 152 34.77 41.05 48.26
N LEU A 153 35.76 41.93 48.44
CA LEU A 153 36.51 42.13 49.68
C LEU A 153 35.81 43.19 50.55
N PRO A 154 35.56 42.94 51.85
CA PRO A 154 35.22 44.02 52.79
C PRO A 154 36.46 44.53 53.55
N GLU A 155 36.55 45.86 53.67
CA GLU A 155 37.47 46.62 54.55
C GLU A 155 37.16 46.48 56.05
#